data_AF-A0A7C5CEX3-F1
#
_entry.id   AF-A0A7C5CEX3-F1
#
_cell.length_a   1.000
_cell.length_b   1.000
_cell.length_c   1.000
_cell.angle_alpha   90.00
_cell.angle_beta   90.00
_cell.angle_gamma   90.00
#
_symmetry.space_group_name_H-M   'P 1'
#
loop_
_entity.id
_entity.type
_entity.pdbx_description
1 polymer ?
#
loop_
_entity_poly.entity_id
_entity_poly.type
_entity_poly.pdbx_seq_one_letter_code
_entity_poly.pdbx_strand_id
1 'polypeptide(L)'
;MNVHTNILNANQPHTPRQKLGIIACGALAREIEHIVKANKLNHVLVKYLPAKLHNTPLEIPDAVENALSAIADQCTTLLVGYGDCGTAGKLDKILEKYGATRLQGSHCYEFFARSSVFEKMHDAEPGTFYLTD
;
A
#
# COMPACT_ATOMS: atom_id res chain seq x y z
N MET A 1 -45.03 -33.36 2.90
CA MET A 1 -44.37 -33.11 1.60
C MET A 1 -45.18 -32.10 0.82
N ASN A 2 -44.81 -30.81 0.85
CA ASN A 2 -44.44 -30.06 -0.35
C ASN A 2 -43.97 -28.66 0.05
N VAL A 3 -42.79 -28.34 -0.48
CA VAL A 3 -41.97 -27.16 -0.23
C VAL A 3 -42.36 -26.12 -1.26
N HIS A 4 -42.88 -24.97 -0.87
CA HIS A 4 -42.94 -23.77 -1.72
C HIS A 4 -42.43 -22.58 -0.90
N THR A 5 -41.10 -22.46 -0.81
CA THR A 5 -40.43 -21.29 -0.26
C THR A 5 -40.29 -20.28 -1.39
N ASN A 6 -41.02 -19.17 -1.25
CA ASN A 6 -41.05 -18.06 -2.19
C ASN A 6 -39.69 -17.36 -2.21
N ILE A 7 -39.15 -17.16 -3.41
CA ILE A 7 -37.84 -16.56 -3.68
C ILE A 7 -37.91 -15.07 -3.29
N LEU A 8 -37.23 -14.69 -2.21
CA LEU A 8 -36.99 -13.29 -1.90
C LEU A 8 -35.82 -12.77 -2.74
N ASN A 9 -36.18 -11.87 -3.63
CA ASN A 9 -35.36 -11.07 -4.52
C ASN A 9 -34.32 -10.26 -3.71
N ALA A 10 -33.04 -10.59 -3.84
CA ALA A 10 -31.94 -9.87 -3.19
C ALA A 10 -31.58 -8.61 -3.99
N ASN A 11 -32.44 -7.59 -3.91
CA ASN A 11 -32.10 -6.23 -4.33
C ASN A 11 -31.97 -5.37 -3.06
N GLN A 12 -30.83 -5.50 -2.38
CA GLN A 12 -30.48 -4.69 -1.22
C GLN A 12 -29.62 -3.49 -1.68
N PRO A 13 -29.86 -2.28 -1.18
CA PRO A 13 -29.10 -1.09 -1.57
C PRO A 13 -27.63 -1.26 -1.16
N HIS A 14 -26.72 -1.12 -2.12
CA HIS A 14 -25.30 -1.08 -1.84
C HIS A 14 -24.99 0.16 -0.98
N THR A 15 -24.59 -0.06 0.28
CA THR A 15 -23.95 0.94 1.14
C THR A 15 -22.88 1.68 0.34
N PRO A 16 -22.70 3.02 0.47
CA PRO A 16 -21.67 3.73 -0.28
C PRO A 16 -20.33 3.03 -0.04
N ARG A 17 -19.75 2.43 -1.08
CA ARG A 17 -18.49 1.69 -0.97
C ARG A 17 -17.42 2.69 -0.55
N GLN A 18 -16.99 2.59 0.69
CA GLN A 18 -15.81 3.27 1.22
C GLN A 18 -14.61 2.95 0.30
N LYS A 19 -14.02 3.99 -0.30
CA LYS A 19 -12.86 3.85 -1.19
C LYS A 19 -11.59 3.77 -0.36
N LEU A 20 -10.74 2.79 -0.67
CA LEU A 20 -9.41 2.62 -0.09
C LEU A 20 -8.37 3.23 -1.04
N GLY A 21 -7.60 4.21 -0.58
CA GLY A 21 -6.48 4.77 -1.33
C GLY A 21 -5.16 4.11 -0.92
N ILE A 22 -4.33 3.75 -1.89
CA ILE A 22 -2.99 3.22 -1.66
C ILE A 22 -1.98 4.03 -2.47
N ILE A 23 -1.00 4.64 -1.80
CA ILE A 23 0.20 5.21 -2.44
C ILE A 23 1.34 4.22 -2.25
N ALA A 24 1.80 3.57 -3.32
CA ALA A 24 2.78 2.49 -3.22
C ALA A 24 4.07 2.79 -3.98
N CYS A 25 5.15 2.21 -3.49
CA CYS A 25 6.40 2.13 -4.22
C CYS A 25 6.21 1.38 -5.54
N GLY A 26 6.80 1.88 -6.63
CA GLY A 26 6.81 1.21 -7.93
C GLY A 26 7.38 -0.22 -7.89
N ALA A 27 8.30 -0.52 -6.98
CA ALA A 27 8.85 -1.86 -6.78
C ALA A 27 7.82 -2.88 -6.24
N LEU A 28 6.66 -2.43 -5.76
CA LEU A 28 5.55 -3.28 -5.32
C LEU A 28 4.40 -3.33 -6.34
N ALA A 29 4.52 -2.63 -7.46
CA ALA A 29 3.41 -2.39 -8.37
C ALA A 29 2.85 -3.69 -8.94
N ARG A 30 3.73 -4.58 -9.44
CA ARG A 30 3.33 -5.85 -10.04
C ARG A 30 2.50 -6.70 -9.08
N GLU A 31 2.94 -6.85 -7.84
CA GLU A 31 2.27 -7.70 -6.85
C GLU A 31 0.96 -7.08 -6.37
N ILE A 32 0.92 -5.77 -6.14
CA ILE A 32 -0.32 -5.08 -5.75
C ILE A 32 -1.35 -5.15 -6.87
N GLU A 33 -0.97 -4.90 -8.12
CA GLU A 33 -1.86 -5.03 -9.29
C GLU A 33 -2.41 -6.45 -9.42
N HIS A 34 -1.55 -7.45 -9.22
CA HIS A 34 -1.97 -8.85 -9.28
C HIS A 34 -3.02 -9.17 -8.21
N ILE A 35 -2.81 -8.73 -6.96
CA ILE A 35 -3.76 -8.93 -5.86
C ILE A 35 -5.08 -8.21 -6.14
N VAL A 36 -5.04 -6.93 -6.54
CA VAL A 36 -6.24 -6.12 -6.84
C VAL A 36 -7.06 -6.76 -7.94
N LYS A 37 -6.41 -7.18 -9.03
CA LYS A 37 -7.07 -7.80 -10.18
C LYS A 37 -7.65 -9.17 -9.84
N ALA A 38 -6.87 -10.04 -9.20
CA ALA A 38 -7.30 -11.40 -8.84
C ALA A 38 -8.54 -11.39 -7.92
N ASN A 39 -8.62 -10.41 -7.03
CA ASN A 39 -9.70 -10.29 -6.04
C ASN A 39 -10.80 -9.30 -6.42
N LYS A 40 -10.75 -8.71 -7.63
CA LYS A 40 -11.74 -7.73 -8.12
C LYS A 40 -12.00 -6.58 -7.12
N LEU A 41 -10.92 -6.02 -6.56
CA LEU A 41 -10.99 -4.98 -5.53
C LEU A 41 -11.31 -3.59 -6.15
N ASN A 42 -12.48 -3.47 -6.79
CA ASN A 42 -12.89 -2.27 -7.55
C ASN A 42 -13.06 -0.98 -6.72
N HIS A 43 -12.95 -1.08 -5.39
CA HIS A 43 -13.05 0.04 -4.45
C HIS A 43 -11.67 0.56 -4.02
N VAL A 44 -10.59 -0.04 -4.53
CA VAL A 44 -9.21 0.34 -4.22
C VAL A 44 -8.67 1.23 -5.33
N LEU A 45 -8.23 2.42 -4.96
CA LEU A 45 -7.50 3.35 -5.81
C LEU A 45 -6.01 3.24 -5.47
N VAL A 46 -5.20 2.76 -6.41
CA VAL A 46 -3.76 2.66 -6.22
C VAL A 46 -3.03 3.69 -7.09
N LYS A 47 -2.07 4.39 -6.52
CA LYS A 47 -1.09 5.20 -7.24
C LYS A 47 0.31 4.68 -6.94
N TYR A 48 1.09 4.45 -7.99
CA TYR A 48 2.49 4.03 -7.86
C TYR A 48 3.42 5.22 -8.08
N LEU A 49 4.39 5.36 -7.20
CA LEU A 49 5.47 6.35 -7.34
C LEU A 49 6.69 5.70 -8.00
N PRO A 50 7.53 6.46 -8.73
CA PRO A 50 8.70 5.90 -9.41
C PRO A 50 9.66 5.19 -8.45
N ALA A 51 10.04 3.94 -8.77
CA ALA A 51 10.97 3.16 -7.96
C ALA A 51 12.33 3.86 -7.76
N LYS A 52 12.75 4.68 -8.74
CA LYS A 52 14.00 5.48 -8.68
C LYS A 52 14.12 6.42 -7.47
N LEU A 53 13.02 6.73 -6.77
CA LEU A 53 13.06 7.53 -5.53
C LEU A 53 13.91 6.87 -4.43
N HIS A 54 14.23 5.57 -4.52
CA HIS A 54 15.19 4.92 -3.61
C HIS A 54 16.62 5.45 -3.77
N ASN A 55 16.94 6.07 -4.90
CA ASN A 55 18.23 6.75 -5.11
C ASN A 55 18.27 8.13 -4.44
N THR A 56 17.10 8.69 -4.13
CA THR A 56 16.93 9.99 -3.46
C THR A 56 15.90 9.89 -2.31
N PRO A 57 16.16 9.09 -1.25
CA PRO A 57 15.17 8.81 -0.21
C PRO A 57 14.53 10.05 0.44
N LEU A 58 15.26 11.16 0.50
CA LEU A 58 14.77 12.41 1.06
C LEU A 58 13.62 13.04 0.26
N GLU A 59 13.41 12.65 -1.00
CA GLU A 59 12.31 13.11 -1.85
C GLU A 59 11.04 12.27 -1.67
N ILE A 60 11.13 11.07 -1.05
CA ILE A 60 9.99 10.18 -0.83
C ILE A 60 8.86 10.87 -0.05
N PRO A 61 9.11 11.58 1.08
CA PRO A 61 8.03 12.20 1.86
C PRO A 61 7.21 13.20 1.03
N ASP A 62 7.88 14.07 0.27
CA ASP A 62 7.22 15.08 -0.56
C ASP A 62 6.44 14.44 -1.72
N ALA A 63 7.02 13.41 -2.36
CA ALA A 63 6.35 12.67 -3.43
C ALA A 63 5.09 11.94 -2.92
N VAL A 64 5.16 11.34 -1.73
CA VAL A 64 4.01 10.71 -1.07
C VAL A 64 2.97 11.74 -0.66
N GLU A 65 3.36 12.87 -0.08
CA GLU A 65 2.45 13.96 0.32
C GLU A 65 1.65 14.47 -0.89
N ASN A 66 2.34 14.74 -1.99
CA ASN A 66 1.72 15.19 -3.24
C ASN A 66 0.72 14.16 -3.80
N ALA A 67 1.03 12.86 -3.66
CA ALA A 67 0.15 11.81 -4.14
C ALA A 67 -1.07 11.60 -3.23
N LEU A 68 -0.89 11.71 -1.90
CA LEU A 68 -1.94 11.64 -0.90
C LEU A 68 -2.93 12.80 -1.04
N SER A 69 -2.44 14.04 -1.12
CA SER A 69 -3.30 15.23 -1.26
C SER A 69 -4.23 15.14 -2.47
N ALA A 70 -3.76 14.52 -3.57
CA ALA A 70 -4.54 14.34 -4.78
C ALA A 70 -5.67 13.29 -4.68
N ILE A 71 -5.70 12.43 -3.64
CA ILE A 71 -6.71 11.38 -3.49
C ILE A 71 -7.43 11.37 -2.14
N ALA A 72 -6.96 12.15 -1.16
CA ALA A 72 -7.45 12.11 0.21
C ALA A 72 -8.97 12.33 0.30
N ASP A 73 -9.50 13.36 -0.39
CA ASP A 73 -10.93 13.70 -0.37
C ASP A 73 -11.83 12.61 -1.00
N GLN A 74 -11.25 11.66 -1.72
CA GLN A 74 -11.98 10.59 -2.40
C GLN A 74 -11.96 9.27 -1.62
N CYS A 75 -11.13 9.17 -0.58
CA CYS A 75 -10.85 7.91 0.11
C CYS A 75 -11.18 8.02 1.59
N THR A 76 -11.81 7.00 2.16
CA THR A 76 -12.09 6.94 3.60
C THR A 76 -10.95 6.31 4.39
N THR A 77 -10.03 5.64 3.70
CA THR A 77 -8.86 5.01 4.28
C THR A 77 -7.69 5.22 3.34
N LEU A 78 -6.54 5.57 3.89
CA LEU A 78 -5.30 5.81 3.15
C LEU A 78 -4.21 4.88 3.69
N LEU A 79 -3.63 4.10 2.79
CA LEU A 79 -2.48 3.24 3.07
C LEU A 79 -1.29 3.65 2.22
N VAL A 80 -0.10 3.39 2.74
CA VAL A 80 1.15 3.70 2.03
C VAL A 80 2.03 2.45 1.93
N GLY A 81 2.24 1.98 0.71
CA GLY A 81 3.11 0.86 0.36
C GLY A 81 4.59 1.26 0.34
N TYR A 82 5.07 1.85 1.44
CA TYR A 82 6.48 2.17 1.70
C TYR A 82 6.86 1.70 3.09
N GLY A 83 8.08 1.16 3.26
CA GLY A 83 8.76 1.15 4.57
C GLY A 83 9.30 2.55 4.91
N ASP A 84 10.22 2.66 5.86
CA ASP A 84 10.91 3.96 6.09
C ASP A 84 11.74 4.37 4.87
N CYS A 85 12.38 3.40 4.21
CA CYS A 85 13.16 3.52 2.97
C CYS A 85 14.26 4.60 3.01
N GLY A 86 14.84 4.87 4.18
CA GLY A 86 15.88 5.88 4.34
C GLY A 86 15.35 7.30 4.53
N THR A 87 14.06 7.46 4.83
CA THR A 87 13.47 8.77 5.15
C THR A 87 13.76 9.22 6.58
N ALA A 88 14.29 8.33 7.43
CA ALA A 88 14.62 8.60 8.83
C ALA A 88 13.43 9.16 9.62
N GLY A 89 12.26 8.53 9.43
CA GLY A 89 10.99 8.88 10.10
C GLY A 89 10.32 10.15 9.57
N LYS A 90 10.88 10.82 8.55
CA LYS A 90 10.23 12.00 7.95
C LYS A 90 8.92 11.64 7.25
N LEU A 91 8.84 10.44 6.68
CA LEU A 91 7.60 9.97 6.06
C LEU A 91 6.47 9.90 7.09
N ASP A 92 6.72 9.36 8.28
CA ASP A 92 5.70 9.21 9.32
C ASP A 92 5.05 10.55 9.70
N LYS A 93 5.84 11.62 9.80
CA LYS A 93 5.33 12.99 10.06
C LYS A 93 4.38 13.51 8.98
N ILE A 94 4.58 13.10 7.72
CA ILE A 94 3.67 13.44 6.63
C ILE A 94 2.38 12.64 6.79
N LEU A 95 2.48 11.34 7.05
CA LEU A 95 1.32 10.43 7.11
C LEU A 95 0.34 10.80 8.23
N GLU A 96 0.85 11.29 9.37
CA GLU A 96 0.05 11.80 10.49
C GLU A 96 -0.98 12.85 10.04
N LYS A 97 -0.59 13.76 9.12
CA LYS A 97 -1.47 14.82 8.61
C LYS A 97 -2.69 14.28 7.86
N TYR A 98 -2.57 13.09 7.27
CA TYR A 98 -3.61 12.45 6.45
C TYR A 98 -4.30 11.29 7.17
N GLY A 99 -3.88 10.95 8.40
CA GLY A 99 -4.31 9.72 9.08
C GLY A 99 -3.98 8.45 8.28
N ALA A 100 -2.90 8.49 7.48
CA ALA A 100 -2.50 7.39 6.63
C ALA A 100 -1.57 6.42 7.38
N THR A 101 -1.62 5.14 7.02
CA THR A 101 -0.77 4.10 7.62
C THR A 101 0.13 3.46 6.58
N ARG A 102 1.43 3.33 6.88
CA ARG A 102 2.39 2.68 5.97
C ARG A 102 2.71 1.23 6.34
N LEU A 103 3.38 0.51 5.43
CA LEU A 103 4.02 -0.76 5.75
C LEU A 103 5.04 -0.56 6.88
N GLN A 104 5.06 -1.53 7.79
CA GLN A 104 6.13 -1.61 8.80
C GLN A 104 7.45 -2.01 8.13
N GLY A 105 8.55 -1.72 8.81
CA GLY A 105 9.88 -2.07 8.34
C GLY A 105 10.70 -0.91 7.77
N SER A 106 11.98 -1.19 7.56
CA SER A 106 12.98 -0.20 7.12
C SER A 106 13.02 -0.07 5.60
N HIS A 107 12.59 -1.10 4.87
CA HIS A 107 12.64 -1.14 3.40
C HIS A 107 11.39 -1.78 2.81
N CYS A 108 10.97 -1.35 1.61
CA CYS A 108 9.84 -1.97 0.91
C CYS A 108 10.04 -3.47 0.68
N TYR A 109 11.28 -3.92 0.48
CA TYR A 109 11.61 -5.32 0.19
C TYR A 109 11.43 -6.26 1.38
N GLU A 110 11.44 -5.72 2.61
CA GLU A 110 11.16 -6.46 3.83
C GLU A 110 9.79 -7.16 3.75
N PHE A 111 8.85 -6.55 3.04
CA PHE A 111 7.53 -7.13 2.76
C PHE A 111 7.61 -8.52 2.14
N PHE A 112 8.51 -8.75 1.19
CA PHE A 112 8.61 -10.03 0.47
C PHE A 112 9.21 -11.14 1.32
N ALA A 113 10.22 -10.80 2.13
CA ALA A 113 10.90 -11.78 2.98
C ALA A 113 10.14 -12.07 4.28
N ARG A 114 9.26 -11.17 4.72
CA ARG A 114 8.75 -11.04 6.10
C ARG A 114 9.86 -10.49 7.01
N SER A 115 9.48 -9.59 7.92
CA SER A 115 10.41 -8.85 8.80
C SER A 115 11.43 -9.74 9.51
N SER A 116 10.98 -10.81 10.16
CA SER A 116 11.88 -11.70 10.92
C SER A 116 12.88 -12.50 10.08
N VAL A 117 12.61 -12.68 8.78
CA VAL A 117 13.56 -13.31 7.85
C VAL A 117 14.48 -12.24 7.27
N PHE A 118 13.94 -11.06 6.94
CA PHE A 118 14.71 -9.93 6.44
C PHE A 118 15.80 -9.50 7.44
N GLU A 119 15.45 -9.35 8.71
CA GLU A 119 16.40 -8.99 9.78
C GLU A 119 17.57 -9.98 9.84
N LYS A 120 17.29 -11.29 9.80
CA LYS A 120 18.33 -12.33 9.81
C LYS A 120 19.24 -12.28 8.59
N MET A 121 18.69 -12.01 7.41
CA MET A 121 19.49 -11.87 6.18
C MET A 121 20.36 -10.63 6.24
N HIS A 122 19.82 -9.51 6.73
CA HIS A 122 20.55 -8.25 6.83
C HIS A 122 21.66 -8.31 7.88
N ASP A 123 21.42 -8.96 9.03
CA ASP A 123 22.45 -9.17 10.06
C ASP A 123 23.58 -10.06 9.56
N ALA A 124 23.27 -11.09 8.78
CA ALA A 124 24.27 -11.98 8.20
C ALA A 124 25.09 -11.28 7.11
N GLU A 125 24.45 -10.45 6.27
CA GLU A 125 25.04 -9.84 5.08
C GLU A 125 24.66 -8.35 4.96
N PRO A 126 25.19 -7.46 5.83
CA PRO A 126 24.80 -6.05 5.89
C PRO A 126 25.18 -5.26 4.62
N GLY A 127 26.10 -5.80 3.81
CA GLY A 127 26.50 -5.25 2.51
C GLY A 127 25.57 -5.64 1.34
N THR A 128 24.45 -6.31 1.61
CA THR A 128 23.49 -6.73 0.56
C THR A 128 22.78 -5.53 -0.05
N PHE A 129 22.79 -5.46 -1.38
CA PHE A 129 21.98 -4.53 -2.15
C PHE A 129 20.76 -5.24 -2.73
N TYR A 130 19.57 -4.67 -2.52
CA TYR A 130 18.33 -5.17 -3.09
C TYR A 130 18.01 -4.41 -4.37
N LEU A 131 18.05 -5.12 -5.50
CA LEU A 131 17.78 -4.58 -6.83
C LEU A 131 16.42 -5.11 -7.31
N THR A 132 15.57 -4.21 -7.79
CA THR A 132 14.38 -4.56 -8.58
C THR A 132 14.42 -3.82 -9.90
N ASP A 133 13.66 -4.34 -10.85
CA ASP A 133 13.51 -3.84 -12.22
C ASP A 133 12.89 -2.43 -12.31
#